data_AF-I1U781-F1
#
_entry.id   AF-I1U781-F1
#
_cell.length_a   1.000
_cell.length_b   1.000
_cell.length_c   1.000
_cell.angle_alpha   90.00
_cell.angle_beta   90.00
_cell.angle_gamma   90.00
#
_symmetry.space_group_name_H-M   'P 1'
#
loop_
_entity.id
_entity.type
_entity.pdbx_description
1 polymer ?
#
loop_
_entity_poly.entity_id
_entity_poly.type
_entity_poly.pdbx_seq_one_letter_code
_entity_poly.pdbx_strand_id
1 'polypeptide(L)' 'MNLFILVLFFMLFSGILFYIFNFNHLLMMLLGLEYLLLILSLLFLLNLM' A
#
# COMPACT_ATOMS: atom_id res chain seq x y z
N MET A 1 -7.79 -17.90 0.26
CA MET A 1 -7.69 -16.66 1.06
C MET A 1 -9.02 -15.92 0.96
N ASN A 2 -9.46 -15.25 2.03
CA ASN A 2 -10.65 -14.39 1.94
C ASN A 2 -10.46 -13.35 0.84
N LEU A 3 -11.53 -13.02 0.09
CA LEU A 3 -11.52 -11.97 -0.94
C LEU A 3 -10.93 -10.66 -0.41
N PHE A 4 -11.21 -10.34 0.85
CA PHE A 4 -10.65 -9.20 1.56
C PHE A 4 -9.11 -9.20 1.60
N ILE A 5 -8.49 -10.35 1.86
CA ILE A 5 -7.02 -10.47 1.91
C ILE A 5 -6.42 -10.32 0.50
N LEU A 6 -7.10 -10.85 -0.51
CA LEU A 6 -6.67 -10.68 -1.90
C LEU A 6 -6.73 -9.21 -2.33
N VAL A 7 -7.76 -8.48 -1.91
CA VAL A 7 -7.87 -7.02 -2.12
C VAL A 7 -6.75 -6.27 -1.39
N LEU A 8 -6.41 -6.64 -0.15
CA LEU A 8 -5.31 -6.01 0.59
C LEU A 8 -3.96 -6.19 -0.12
N PHE A 9 -3.67 -7.38 -0.66
CA PHE A 9 -2.45 -7.59 -1.45
C PHE A 9 -2.46 -6.80 -2.76
N PHE A 10 -3.62 -6.69 -3.42
CA PHE A 10 -3.76 -5.85 -4.61
C PHE A 10 -3.54 -4.37 -4.29
N MET A 11 -4.04 -3.88 -3.15
CA MET A 11 -3.79 -2.52 -2.65
C MET A 11 -2.31 -2.27 -2.36
N LEU A 12 -1.60 -3.24 -1.77
CA LEU A 12 -0.13 -3.14 -1.59
C LEU A 12 0.57 -2.97 -2.94
N PHE A 13 0.22 -3.81 -3.91
CA PHE A 13 0.82 -3.77 -5.24
C PHE A 13 0.54 -2.45 -5.97
N SER A 14 -0.70 -1.95 -5.92
CA SER A 14 -1.04 -0.66 -6.53
C SER A 14 -0.36 0.52 -5.84
N GLY A 15 -0.19 0.47 -4.53
CA GLY A 15 0.55 1.48 -3.76
C GLY A 15 2.02 1.57 -4.17
N ILE A 16 2.67 0.43 -4.39
CA ILE A 16 4.06 0.36 -4.87
C ILE A 16 4.14 0.96 -6.28
N LEU A 17 3.22 0.59 -7.18
CA LEU A 17 3.18 1.15 -8.54
C LEU A 17 2.99 2.67 -8.51
N PHE A 18 2.05 3.18 -7.70
CA PHE A 18 1.80 4.61 -7.56
C PHE A 18 3.06 5.37 -7.09
N TYR A 19 3.77 4.83 -6.10
CA TYR A 19 5.02 5.40 -5.61
C TYR A 19 6.10 5.45 -6.70
N ILE A 20 6.28 4.38 -7.46
CA ILE A 20 7.30 4.29 -8.51
C ILE A 20 6.98 5.25 -9.67
N PHE A 21 5.73 5.27 -10.15
CA PHE A 21 5.35 6.12 -11.28
C PHE A 21 5.42 7.62 -10.95
N ASN A 22 5.14 8.00 -9.71
CA ASN A 22 5.15 9.40 -9.27
C ASN A 22 6.41 9.81 -8.51
N PHE A 23 7.50 9.04 -8.61
CA PHE A 23 8.74 9.25 -7.84
C PHE A 23 9.33 10.66 -7.98
N ASN A 24 9.14 11.31 -9.13
CA ASN A 24 9.67 12.64 -9.39
C ASN A 24 8.90 13.77 -8.66
N HIS A 25 7.65 13.53 -8.27
CA HIS A 25 6.84 14.49 -7.55
C HIS A 25 6.90 14.20 -6.05
N LEU A 26 7.75 14.95 -5.31
CA LEU A 26 8.04 14.71 -3.89
C LEU A 26 6.76 14.56 -3.04
N LEU A 27 5.76 15.42 -3.24
CA LEU A 27 4.49 15.31 -2.51
C LEU A 27 3.76 14.00 -2.81
N MET A 28 3.69 13.59 -4.07
CA MET A 28 3.04 12.34 -4.48
C MET A 28 3.80 11.11 -3.99
N MET A 29 5.12 11.20 -3.92
CA MET A 29 5.98 10.17 -3.33
C MET A 29 5.66 10.01 -1.84
N LEU A 30 5.56 11.11 -1.08
CA LEU A 30 5.18 11.06 0.35
C LEU A 30 3.78 10.48 0.55
N LEU A 31 2.79 10.90 -0.25
CA LEU A 31 1.45 10.31 -0.22
C LEU A 31 1.46 8.81 -0.54
N GLY A 32 2.30 8.38 -1.49
CA GLY A 32 2.49 6.96 -1.80
C GLY A 32 3.06 6.17 -0.63
N LEU A 33 4.00 6.75 0.11
CA LEU A 33 4.56 6.14 1.32
C LEU A 33 3.52 6.07 2.45
N GLU A 34 2.75 7.13 2.69
CA GLU A 34 1.67 7.13 3.68
C GLU A 34 0.62 6.06 3.37
N TYR A 35 0.25 5.91 2.10
CA TYR A 35 -0.67 4.86 1.65
C TYR A 35 -0.12 3.45 1.90
N LEU A 36 1.16 3.20 1.59
CA LEU A 36 1.82 1.93 1.88
C LEU A 36 1.88 1.64 3.39
N LEU A 37 2.16 2.65 4.20
CA LEU A 37 2.21 2.55 5.66
C LEU A 37 0.82 2.20 6.23
N LEU A 38 -0.24 2.78 5.68
CA LEU A 38 -1.61 2.46 6.04
C LEU A 38 -1.93 0.98 5.77
N ILE A 39 -1.57 0.45 4.60
CA ILE A 39 -1.86 -0.96 4.29
C ILE A 39 -1.04 -1.90 5.17
N LEU A 40 0.24 -1.58 5.42
CA LEU A 40 1.07 -2.37 6.34
C LEU A 40 0.49 -2.37 7.77
N SER A 41 -0.04 -1.25 8.24
CA SER A 41 -0.70 -1.17 9.55
C SER A 41 -1.98 -2.03 9.61
N LEU A 42 -2.76 -2.06 8.52
CA LEU A 42 -3.93 -2.94 8.39
C LEU A 42 -3.55 -4.42 8.40
N LEU A 43 -2.50 -4.80 7.66
CA LEU A 43 -2.03 -6.19 7.65
C LEU A 43 -1.53 -6.62 9.03
N PHE A 44 -0.86 -5.74 9.77
CA PHE A 44 -0.49 -5.98 11.16
C PHE A 44 -1.70 -6.19 12.08
N LEU A 45 -2.72 -5.32 11.99
CA LEU A 45 -3.96 -5.45 12.79
C LEU A 45 -4.72 -6.74 12.52
N LEU A 46 -4.65 -7.24 11.29
CA LEU A 46 -5.30 -8.49 10.86
C LEU A 46 -4.43 -9.73 11.10
N ASN A 47 -3.23 -9.56 11.67
CA ASN A 47 -2.27 -10.63 11.92
C ASN A 47 -1.87 -11.38 10.63
N LEU A 48 -1.73 -10.64 9.52
CA LEU A 48 -1.36 -11.13 8.18
C LEU A 48 0.09 -10.80 7.80
N MET A 49 0.79 -10.06 8.65
CA MET A 49 2.24 -9.89 8.66
C MET A 49 2.84 -10.81 9.71
#